data_AF-A0A067M3U3-F1
#
_entry.id   AF-A0A067M3U3-F1
#
_cell.length_a   1.000
_cell.length_b   1.000
_cell.length_c   1.000
_cell.angle_alpha   90.00
_cell.angle_beta   90.00
_cell.angle_gamma   90.00
#
_symmetry.space_group_name_H-M   'P 1'
#
loop_
_entity.id
_entity.type
_entity.pdbx_description
1 polymer ?
#
loop_
_entity_poly.entity_id
_entity_poly.type
_entity_poly.pdbx_seq_one_letter_code
_entity_poly.pdbx_strand_id
1 'polypeptide(L)'
;YVQQVDIYARFCNRPSVFETRPFYGQLKLILSFAINPSTSFREIDGPTLLVLAVISPCKINRHNRLGAPSYRNTGPLEVVDLEAIEALVGRVKRPNSQDWFIIKRKGIFARIQLADDDELERKASRALQGT
;
A
#
# COMPACT_ATOMS: atom_id res chain seq x y z
N TYR A 1 1.52 -0.03 -2.40
CA TYR A 1 2.51 0.15 -1.34
C TYR A 1 3.89 -0.04 -1.94
N VAL A 2 4.92 0.55 -1.36
CA VAL A 2 6.30 0.43 -1.87
C VAL A 2 7.13 -0.46 -0.97
N GLN A 3 8.07 -1.20 -1.55
CA GLN A 3 9.04 -2.02 -0.82
C GLN A 3 10.42 -1.88 -1.45
N GLN A 4 11.45 -2.02 -0.62
CA GLN A 4 12.83 -2.18 -1.07
C GLN A 4 13.08 -3.64 -1.42
N VAL A 5 13.51 -3.89 -2.65
CA VAL A 5 13.79 -5.22 -3.17
C VAL A 5 15.28 -5.32 -3.47
N ASP A 6 15.95 -6.32 -2.89
CA ASP A 6 17.33 -6.62 -3.27
C ASP A 6 17.36 -7.22 -4.68
N ILE A 7 17.93 -6.47 -5.62
CA ILE A 7 18.03 -6.89 -7.03
C ILE A 7 19.00 -8.06 -7.20
N TYR A 8 19.90 -8.28 -6.23
CA TYR A 8 20.88 -9.36 -6.24
C TYR A 8 20.54 -10.51 -5.30
N ALA A 9 19.32 -10.58 -4.75
CA ALA A 9 18.88 -11.62 -3.83
C ALA A 9 19.13 -13.07 -4.31
N ARG A 10 19.22 -13.29 -5.63
CA ARG A 10 19.48 -14.61 -6.24
C ARG A 10 20.96 -14.94 -6.42
N PHE A 11 21.87 -13.98 -6.25
CA PHE A 11 23.31 -14.15 -6.46
C PHE A 11 24.02 -14.21 -5.12
N CYS A 12 24.36 -15.44 -4.69
CA CYS A 12 25.14 -15.64 -3.47
C CYS A 12 26.47 -14.87 -3.52
N ASN A 13 26.89 -14.33 -2.38
CA ASN A 13 28.16 -13.59 -2.19
C ASN A 13 28.28 -12.25 -2.93
N ARG A 14 27.19 -11.74 -3.53
CA ARG A 14 27.15 -10.39 -4.07
C ARG A 14 26.60 -9.42 -3.01
N PRO A 15 27.21 -8.23 -2.82
CA PRO A 15 26.64 -7.21 -1.93
C PRO A 15 25.22 -6.85 -2.36
N SER A 16 24.30 -6.79 -1.40
CA SER A 16 22.91 -6.43 -1.64
C SER A 16 22.79 -5.02 -2.20
N VAL A 17 21.91 -4.87 -3.20
CA VAL A 17 21.56 -3.56 -3.76
C VAL A 17 20.05 -3.47 -3.79
N PHE A 18 19.52 -2.51 -3.04
CA PHE A 18 18.08 -2.36 -2.86
C PHE A 18 17.51 -1.34 -3.85
N GLU A 19 16.39 -1.71 -4.48
CA GLU A 19 15.61 -0.82 -5.33
C GLU A 19 14.19 -0.70 -4.80
N THR A 20 13.69 0.53 -4.71
CA THR A 20 12.29 0.81 -4.34
C THR A 20 11.37 0.44 -5.49
N ARG A 21 10.42 -0.46 -5.25
CA ARG A 21 9.47 -0.92 -6.27
C ARG A 21 8.02 -0.81 -5.78
N PRO A 22 7.06 -0.49 -6.68
CA PRO A 22 5.65 -0.47 -6.33
C PRO A 22 5.06 -1.88 -6.33
N PHE A 23 4.29 -2.18 -5.28
CA PHE A 23 3.53 -3.41 -5.10
C PHE A 23 2.04 -3.11 -4.90
N TYR A 24 1.23 -4.11 -5.24
CA TYR A 24 -0.21 -4.08 -5.02
C TYR A 24 -0.57 -5.16 -4.01
N GLY A 25 -1.51 -4.88 -3.14
CA GLY A 25 -1.97 -5.84 -2.16
C GLY A 25 -3.35 -5.48 -1.63
N GLN A 26 -4.02 -6.46 -1.05
CA GLN A 26 -5.28 -6.27 -0.36
C GLN A 26 -4.99 -5.97 1.10
N LEU A 27 -5.39 -4.79 1.56
CA LEU A 27 -5.42 -4.49 2.98
C LEU A 27 -6.37 -5.46 3.69
N LYS A 28 -5.89 -6.12 4.74
CA LYS A 28 -6.66 -7.09 5.53
C LYS A 28 -7.01 -6.56 6.90
N LEU A 29 -6.05 -5.87 7.53
CA LEU A 29 -6.19 -5.34 8.87
C LEU A 29 -5.26 -4.13 9.04
N ILE A 30 -5.72 -3.13 9.78
CA ILE A 30 -4.86 -2.08 10.31
C ILE A 30 -4.66 -2.40 11.80
N LEU A 31 -3.41 -2.47 12.22
CA LEU A 31 -3.01 -2.64 13.61
C LEU A 31 -2.50 -1.30 14.11
N SER A 32 -2.96 -0.89 15.28
CA SER A 32 -2.44 0.31 15.95
C SER A 32 -2.11 -0.06 17.38
N PHE A 33 -0.91 0.34 17.83
CA PHE A 33 -0.50 0.16 19.22
C PHE A 33 0.40 1.31 19.65
N ALA A 34 0.25 1.70 20.91
CA ALA A 34 1.12 2.68 21.54
C ALA A 34 2.36 1.98 22.10
N ILE A 35 3.53 2.39 21.63
CA ILE A 35 4.81 1.99 22.20
C ILE A 35 5.15 3.00 23.28
N ASN A 36 5.12 2.55 24.53
CA ASN A 36 5.53 3.38 25.66
C ASN A 36 7.06 3.36 25.81
N PRO A 37 7.64 4.43 26.40
CA PRO A 37 9.05 4.46 26.75
C PRO A 37 9.44 3.25 27.57
N SER A 38 10.60 2.67 27.27
CA SER A 38 11.16 1.55 28.05
C SER A 38 12.66 1.66 28.11
N THR A 39 13.26 1.08 29.16
CA THR A 39 14.72 1.05 29.32
C THR A 39 15.44 0.33 28.17
N SER A 40 14.73 -0.55 27.45
CA SER A 40 15.23 -1.30 26.30
C SER A 40 15.24 -0.49 25.00
N PHE A 41 14.46 0.59 24.92
CA PHE A 41 14.33 1.43 23.72
C PHE A 41 14.51 2.90 24.11
N ARG A 42 15.79 3.31 24.21
CA ARG A 42 16.18 4.66 24.68
C ARG A 42 15.89 5.78 23.67
N GLU A 43 15.53 5.44 22.44
CA GLU A 43 15.19 6.40 21.39
C GLU A 43 13.72 6.87 21.46
N ILE A 44 12.91 6.24 22.32
CA ILE A 44 11.49 6.56 22.49
C ILE A 44 11.30 7.34 23.79
N ASP A 45 11.32 8.67 23.66
CA ASP A 45 11.22 9.60 24.80
C ASP A 45 9.77 9.81 25.30
N GLY A 46 8.78 9.34 24.54
CA GLY A 46 7.35 9.45 24.89
C GLY A 46 6.51 8.37 24.19
N PRO A 47 5.22 8.21 24.54
CA PRO A 47 4.34 7.26 23.87
C PRO A 47 4.27 7.52 22.36
N THR A 48 4.73 6.56 21.56
CA THR A 48 4.74 6.64 20.09
C THR A 48 3.67 5.72 19.54
N LEU A 49 2.76 6.27 18.73
CA LEU A 49 1.77 5.47 18.02
C LEU A 49 2.41 4.80 16.81
N LEU A 50 2.42 3.47 16.78
CA LEU A 50 2.82 2.70 15.60
C LEU A 50 1.56 2.17 14.91
N VAL A 51 1.43 2.48 13.61
CA VAL A 51 0.32 2.02 12.78
C VAL A 51 0.85 1.15 11.66
N LEU A 52 0.44 -0.12 11.66
CA LEU A 52 0.88 -1.12 10.69
C LEU A 52 -0.31 -1.61 9.87
N ALA A 53 -0.04 -1.94 8.61
CA ALA A 53 -0.99 -2.56 7.71
C ALA A 53 -0.63 -4.02 7.45
N VAL A 54 -1.58 -4.92 7.70
CA VAL A 54 -1.50 -6.31 7.27
C VAL A 54 -2.04 -6.40 5.85
N ILE A 55 -1.18 -6.76 4.90
CA ILE A 55 -1.47 -6.79 3.47
C ILE A 55 -1.33 -8.22 2.96
N SER A 56 -2.26 -8.63 2.09
CA SER A 56 -2.11 -9.83 1.27
C SER A 56 -1.68 -9.40 -0.15
N PRO A 57 -0.40 -9.58 -0.54
CA PRO A 57 0.14 -9.10 -1.80
C PRO A 57 -0.60 -9.70 -3.00
N CYS A 58 -0.85 -8.91 -4.04
CA CYS A 58 -1.45 -9.36 -5.28
C CYS A 58 -0.35 -9.91 -6.21
N LYS A 59 -0.44 -11.19 -6.60
CA LYS A 59 0.49 -11.77 -7.57
C LYS A 59 0.12 -11.29 -8.97
N ILE A 60 0.74 -10.18 -9.39
CA ILE A 60 0.51 -9.61 -10.72
C ILE A 60 1.08 -10.57 -11.76
N ASN A 61 0.19 -11.12 -12.59
CA ASN A 61 0.57 -12.14 -13.58
C ASN A 61 0.47 -11.63 -15.01
N ARG A 62 -0.36 -10.61 -15.27
CA ARG A 62 -0.60 -10.07 -16.61
C ARG A 62 -0.99 -8.59 -16.56
N HIS A 63 -0.81 -7.91 -17.68
CA HIS A 63 -1.37 -6.58 -17.94
C HIS A 63 -2.40 -6.67 -19.07
N ASN A 64 -3.46 -5.87 -19.03
CA ASN A 64 -4.40 -5.77 -20.14
C ASN A 64 -3.86 -4.84 -21.26
N ARG A 65 -4.61 -4.68 -22.36
CA ARG A 65 -4.23 -3.81 -23.49
C ARG A 65 -4.04 -2.33 -23.10
N LEU A 66 -4.65 -1.90 -21.99
CA LEU A 66 -4.55 -0.54 -21.46
C LEU A 66 -3.45 -0.43 -20.38
N GLY A 67 -2.63 -1.46 -20.19
CA GLY A 67 -1.57 -1.49 -19.19
C GLY A 67 -2.05 -1.70 -17.75
N ALA A 68 -3.34 -2.00 -17.52
CA ALA A 68 -3.86 -2.23 -16.17
C ALA A 68 -3.34 -3.59 -15.63
N PRO A 69 -2.69 -3.61 -14.45
CA PRO A 69 -2.24 -4.85 -13.82
C PRO A 69 -3.43 -5.77 -13.49
N SER A 70 -3.20 -7.07 -13.59
CA SER A 70 -4.18 -8.08 -13.21
C SER A 70 -3.55 -9.19 -12.39
N TYR A 71 -4.34 -9.70 -11.44
CA TYR A 71 -3.95 -10.80 -10.57
C TYR A 71 -5.12 -11.75 -10.37
N ARG A 72 -4.80 -13.00 -10.03
CA ARG A 72 -5.79 -14.01 -9.61
C ARG A 72 -5.55 -14.42 -8.17
N ASN A 73 -4.29 -14.69 -7.86
CA ASN A 73 -3.87 -15.21 -6.57
C ASN A 73 -3.24 -14.11 -5.73
N THR A 74 -3.30 -14.28 -4.41
CA THR A 74 -2.54 -13.46 -3.48
C THR A 74 -1.36 -14.23 -2.90
N GLY A 75 -0.42 -13.48 -2.34
CA GLY A 75 0.74 -13.97 -1.59
C GLY A 75 0.44 -14.18 -0.11
N PRO A 76 1.45 -14.69 0.64
CA PRO A 76 1.41 -14.74 2.09
C PRO A 76 1.22 -13.34 2.68
N LEU A 77 0.68 -13.28 3.90
CA LEU A 77 0.49 -11.99 4.57
C LEU A 77 1.83 -11.31 4.85
N GLU A 78 1.86 -10.01 4.64
CA GLU A 78 2.97 -9.13 4.95
C GLU A 78 2.47 -8.05 5.91
N VAL A 79 3.32 -7.64 6.85
CA VAL A 79 3.07 -6.49 7.72
C VAL A 79 3.98 -5.37 7.26
N VAL A 80 3.40 -4.24 6.90
CA VAL A 80 4.14 -3.06 6.45
C VAL A 80 3.76 -1.87 7.31
N ASP A 81 4.65 -0.89 7.40
CA ASP A 81 4.30 0.42 7.92
C ASP A 81 3.15 1.02 7.09
N LEU A 82 2.16 1.64 7.75
CA LEU A 82 1.05 2.26 7.06
C LEU A 82 1.53 3.36 6.09
N GLU A 83 2.62 4.06 6.42
CA GLU A 83 3.22 5.10 5.58
C GLU A 83 3.74 4.55 4.23
N ALA A 84 4.05 3.26 4.14
CA ALA A 84 4.44 2.62 2.89
C ALA A 84 3.27 2.52 1.88
N ILE A 85 2.03 2.76 2.31
CA ILE A 85 0.84 2.74 1.44
C ILE A 85 0.65 4.11 0.75
N GLU A 86 1.17 4.23 -0.47
CA GLU A 86 1.05 5.48 -1.24
C GLU A 86 -0.36 5.79 -1.79
N ALA A 87 -1.16 4.75 -2.07
CA ALA A 87 -2.41 4.93 -2.80
C ALA A 87 -3.41 3.77 -2.58
N LEU A 88 -4.69 4.14 -2.47
CA LEU A 88 -5.80 3.21 -2.55
C LEU A 88 -6.26 3.06 -4.01
N VAL A 89 -6.37 1.82 -4.47
CA VAL A 89 -6.79 1.48 -5.84
C VAL A 89 -8.09 0.71 -5.84
N GLY A 90 -8.87 0.85 -6.91
CA GLY A 90 -10.04 0.01 -7.15
C GLY A 90 -9.62 -1.34 -7.75
N ARG A 91 -10.53 -2.31 -7.70
CA ARG A 91 -10.41 -3.54 -8.49
C ARG A 91 -11.75 -3.93 -9.09
N VAL A 92 -11.73 -4.55 -10.27
CA VAL A 92 -12.92 -5.09 -10.93
C VAL A 92 -12.67 -6.54 -11.33
N LYS A 93 -13.69 -7.39 -11.13
CA LYS A 93 -13.61 -8.79 -11.56
C LYS A 93 -13.75 -8.85 -13.07
N ARG A 94 -12.87 -9.60 -13.73
CA ARG A 94 -12.99 -9.85 -15.17
C ARG A 94 -14.21 -10.75 -15.43
N PRO A 95 -15.11 -10.39 -16.36
CA PRO A 95 -16.23 -11.26 -16.74
C PRO A 95 -15.72 -12.64 -17.19
N ASN A 96 -16.41 -13.70 -16.75
CA ASN A 96 -16.09 -15.09 -17.09
C ASN A 96 -14.65 -15.54 -16.73
N SER A 97 -14.01 -14.90 -15.75
CA SER A 97 -12.69 -15.28 -15.25
C SER A 97 -12.61 -15.12 -13.72
N GLN A 98 -11.60 -15.75 -13.11
CA GLN A 98 -11.22 -15.51 -11.72
C GLN A 98 -10.19 -14.39 -11.55
N ASP A 99 -9.84 -13.71 -12.65
CA ASP A 99 -8.87 -12.62 -12.64
C ASP A 99 -9.53 -11.31 -12.19
N TRP A 100 -8.75 -10.49 -11.50
CA TRP A 100 -9.08 -9.14 -11.07
C TRP A 100 -8.18 -8.14 -11.79
N PHE A 101 -8.75 -7.06 -12.30
CA PHE A 101 -8.01 -5.90 -12.80
C PHE A 101 -7.89 -4.84 -11.72
N ILE A 102 -6.72 -4.24 -11.61
CA ILE A 102 -6.46 -3.11 -10.73
C ILE A 102 -6.70 -1.83 -11.50
N ILE A 103 -7.53 -0.95 -10.94
CA ILE A 103 -7.91 0.33 -11.51
C ILE A 103 -7.37 1.44 -10.62
N LYS A 104 -6.50 2.28 -11.17
CA LYS A 104 -6.04 3.48 -10.47
C LYS A 104 -7.21 4.48 -10.42
N ARG A 105 -7.53 4.97 -9.22
CA ARG A 105 -8.45 6.09 -9.07
C ARG A 105 -7.77 7.35 -9.62
N LYS A 106 -8.51 8.19 -10.33
CA LYS A 106 -8.08 9.55 -10.71
C LYS A 106 -8.69 10.54 -9.71
N GLY A 107 -8.05 11.68 -9.47
CA GLY A 107 -8.55 12.74 -8.58
C GLY A 107 -7.92 12.72 -7.18
N ILE A 108 -8.49 13.49 -6.25
CA ILE A 108 -7.91 13.76 -4.92
C ILE A 108 -7.67 12.50 -4.07
N PHE A 109 -8.41 11.43 -4.33
CA PHE A 109 -8.28 10.13 -3.65
C PHE A 109 -7.27 9.17 -4.32
N ALA A 110 -6.56 9.62 -5.35
CA ALA A 110 -5.56 8.81 -6.07
C ALA A 110 -4.26 8.62 -5.27
N ARG A 111 -4.01 9.48 -4.28
CA ARG A 111 -2.88 9.41 -3.37
C ARG A 111 -3.43 9.59 -1.96
N ILE A 112 -3.01 8.73 -1.03
CA ILE A 112 -3.30 8.97 0.39
C ILE A 112 -2.33 10.08 0.80
N GLN A 113 -2.81 11.32 0.79
CA GLN A 113 -2.17 12.37 1.58
C GLN A 113 -2.81 12.24 2.96
N LEU A 114 -2.00 11.98 3.98
CA LEU A 114 -2.37 12.23 5.38
C LEU A 114 -2.48 13.77 5.52
N ALA A 115 -3.50 14.35 4.92
CA ALA A 115 -3.84 15.75 5.07
C ALA A 115 -4.92 15.83 6.15
N ASP A 116 -4.88 16.87 6.99
CA ASP A 116 -5.92 17.20 7.97
C ASP A 116 -7.30 16.97 7.35
N ASP A 117 -8.06 16.05 7.96
CA ASP A 117 -9.31 15.49 7.42
C ASP A 117 -10.30 16.59 6.97
N ASP A 118 -10.29 17.73 7.65
CA ASP A 118 -11.11 18.92 7.37
C ASP A 118 -10.90 19.53 5.97
N GLU A 119 -9.68 19.60 5.47
CA GLU A 119 -9.41 20.21 4.15
C GLU A 119 -9.82 19.26 3.03
N LEU A 120 -9.65 17.96 3.26
CA LEU A 120 -9.98 16.92 2.29
C LEU A 120 -11.50 16.75 2.16
N GLU A 121 -12.24 16.79 3.28
CA GLU A 121 -13.70 16.82 3.26
C GLU A 121 -14.23 18.05 2.51
N ARG A 122 -13.71 19.26 2.81
CA ARG A 122 -14.12 20.48 2.10
C ARG A 122 -13.86 20.40 0.58
N LYS A 123 -12.72 19.84 0.16
CA LYS A 123 -12.40 19.65 -1.27
C LYS A 123 -13.30 18.58 -1.91
N ALA A 124 -13.59 17.50 -1.21
CA ALA A 124 -14.48 16.44 -1.68
C ALA A 124 -15.93 16.95 -1.83
N SER A 125 -16.44 17.73 -0.86
CA SER A 125 -17.76 18.36 -0.93
C SER A 125 -17.88 19.33 -2.10
N ARG A 126 -16.84 20.15 -2.36
CA ARG A 126 -16.82 21.07 -3.52
C ARG A 126 -16.83 20.33 -4.86
N ALA A 127 -16.13 19.20 -4.97
CA ALA A 127 -16.10 18.40 -6.18
C ALA A 127 -17.45 17.71 -6.48
N LEU A 128 -18.21 17.34 -5.46
CA LEU A 128 -19.52 16.70 -5.59
C LEU A 128 -20.66 17.69 -5.89
N GLN A 129 -20.50 18.97 -5.53
CA GLN A 129 -21.48 20.03 -5.80
C GLN A 129 -21.39 20.65 -7.21
N GLY A 130 -20.35 20.30 -7.98
CA GLY A 130 -20.08 20.86 -9.31
C GLY A 130 -20.45 19.98 -10.49
N THR A 131 -21.31 18.97 -10.29
CA THR A 131 -21.84 18.08 -11.36
C THR A 131 -23.35 18.18 -11.41
#